data_AF-A0A3N1KNL6-F1
#
_entry.id   AF-A0A3N1KNL6-F1
#
_cell.length_a   1.000
_cell.length_b   1.000
_cell.length_c   1.000
_cell.angle_alpha   90.00
_cell.angle_beta   90.00
_cell.angle_gamma   90.00
#
_symmetry.space_group_name_H-M   'P 1'
#
loop_
_entity.id
_entity.type
_entity.pdbx_description
1 polymer ?
#
loop_
_entity_poly.entity_id
_entity_poly.type
_entity_poly.pdbx_seq_one_letter_code
_entity_poly.pdbx_strand_id
1 'polypeptide(L)' 'MKRSSHRQKQIGFNIHAFSFTAVMLLLVVINIFKGPPYWVLWVLLGWAVGLLSHWWFVLGPGIKNSESR' A
#
# COMPACT_ATOMS: atom_id res chain seq x y z
N MET A 1 6.81 -25.38 0.38
CA MET A 1 6.41 -23.95 0.36
C MET A 1 7.43 -23.19 -0.49
N LYS A 2 7.08 -22.77 -1.72
CA LYS A 2 8.02 -22.17 -2.67
C LYS A 2 8.38 -20.75 -2.20
N ARG A 3 9.64 -20.50 -1.79
CA ARG A 3 10.07 -19.13 -1.42
C ARG A 3 10.00 -18.25 -2.67
N SER A 4 9.18 -17.20 -2.63
CA SER A 4 9.11 -16.19 -3.70
C SER A 4 10.42 -15.38 -3.71
N SER A 5 10.98 -15.16 -4.89
CA SER A 5 12.21 -14.37 -5.03
C SER A 5 11.96 -12.91 -4.63
N HIS A 6 13.01 -12.19 -4.18
CA HIS A 6 12.90 -10.78 -3.82
C HIS A 6 12.21 -9.94 -4.91
N ARG A 7 12.51 -10.23 -6.19
CA ARG A 7 11.88 -9.57 -7.35
C ARG A 7 10.36 -9.83 -7.44
N GLN A 8 9.89 -11.04 -7.12
CA GLN A 8 8.45 -11.33 -7.09
C GLN A 8 7.74 -10.58 -5.97
N LYS A 9 8.38 -10.47 -4.80
CA LYS A 9 7.84 -9.69 -3.67
C LYS A 9 7.75 -8.21 -4.03
N GLN A 10 8.78 -7.67 -4.69
CA GLN A 10 8.80 -6.28 -5.19
C GLN A 10 7.68 -6.01 -6.19
N ILE A 11 7.45 -6.92 -7.15
CA ILE A 11 6.37 -6.80 -8.14
C ILE A 11 5.00 -6.78 -7.44
N GLY A 12 4.79 -7.66 -6.46
CA GLY A 12 3.56 -7.69 -5.67
C GLY A 12 3.30 -6.37 -4.94
N PHE A 13 4.33 -5.80 -4.30
CA PHE A 13 4.24 -4.48 -3.67
C PHE A 13 3.93 -3.36 -4.69
N ASN A 14 4.61 -3.36 -5.84
CA ASN A 14 4.41 -2.33 -6.86
C ASN A 14 2.98 -2.33 -7.42
N ILE A 15 2.40 -3.51 -7.68
CA ILE A 15 1.00 -3.63 -8.11
C ILE A 15 0.06 -3.06 -7.05
N HIS A 16 0.32 -3.37 -5.77
CA HIS A 16 -0.49 -2.88 -4.65
C HIS A 16 -0.40 -1.36 -4.50
N ALA A 17 0.81 -0.80 -4.56
CA ALA A 17 1.05 0.64 -4.51
C ALA A 17 0.41 1.39 -5.70
N PHE A 18 0.48 0.81 -6.89
CA PHE A 18 -0.16 1.35 -8.08
C PHE A 18 -1.69 1.35 -7.95
N SER A 19 -2.28 0.23 -7.55
CA SER A 19 -3.72 0.10 -7.33
C SER A 19 -4.20 1.08 -6.26
N PHE A 20 -3.49 1.19 -5.14
CA PHE A 20 -3.76 2.19 -4.10
C PHE A 20 -3.79 3.61 -4.67
N THR A 21 -2.76 4.00 -5.43
CA THR A 21 -2.67 5.35 -5.99
C THR A 21 -3.79 5.64 -6.98
N ALA A 22 -4.07 4.71 -7.90
CA ALA A 22 -5.13 4.86 -8.90
C ALA A 22 -6.52 4.99 -8.25
N VAL A 23 -6.83 4.13 -7.27
CA VAL A 23 -8.10 4.16 -6.54
C VAL A 23 -8.22 5.44 -5.71
N MET A 24 -7.17 5.84 -4.98
CA MET A 24 -7.20 7.07 -4.20
C MET A 24 -7.44 8.31 -5.06
N LEU A 25 -6.79 8.43 -6.22
CA LEU A 25 -7.03 9.54 -7.15
C LEU A 25 -8.49 9.58 -7.62
N LEU A 26 -9.06 8.44 -7.99
CA LEU A 26 -10.47 8.35 -8.37
C LEU A 26 -11.40 8.78 -7.22
N LEU A 27 -11.14 8.32 -5.99
CA LEU A 27 -11.96 8.69 -4.83
C LEU A 27 -11.84 10.17 -4.48
N VAL A 28 -10.65 10.77 -4.62
CA VAL A 28 -10.46 12.22 -4.43
C VAL A 28 -11.31 13.00 -5.43
N VAL A 29 -11.26 12.63 -6.70
CA VAL A 29 -12.08 13.24 -7.76
C VAL A 29 -13.55 13.14 -7.40
N ILE A 30 -14.05 11.93 -7.12
CA ILE A 30 -15.46 11.70 -6.75
C ILE A 30 -15.85 12.55 -5.54
N ASN A 31 -15.02 12.61 -4.51
CA ASN A 31 -15.37 13.26 -3.26
C ASN A 31 -15.34 14.79 -3.37
N ILE A 32 -14.47 15.35 -4.21
CA ILE A 32 -14.52 16.78 -4.58
C ILE A 32 -15.83 17.10 -5.31
N PHE A 33 -16.20 16.30 -6.32
CA PHE A 33 -17.44 16.50 -7.07
C PHE A 33 -18.70 16.31 -6.23
N LYS A 34 -18.69 15.42 -5.23
CA LYS A 34 -19.83 15.21 -4.32
C LYS A 34 -20.01 16.34 -3.31
N GLY A 35 -18.96 17.11 -3.04
CA GLY A 35 -18.95 18.13 -1.98
C GLY A 35 -18.85 17.55 -0.57
N PRO A 36 -18.92 18.41 0.46
CA PRO A 36 -18.70 18.03 1.85
C PRO A 36 -19.73 17.01 2.37
N PRO A 37 -19.36 16.14 3.32
CA PRO A 37 -18.05 16.04 3.97
C PRO A 37 -17.01 15.25 3.15
N TYR A 38 -15.73 15.63 3.28
CA TYR A 38 -14.63 14.99 2.56
C TYR A 38 -14.16 13.68 3.23
N TRP A 39 -14.93 12.61 3.07
CA TRP A 39 -14.64 11.28 3.61
C TRP A 39 -13.38 10.63 3.03
N VAL A 40 -12.87 11.11 1.89
CA VAL A 40 -11.65 10.58 1.27
C VAL A 40 -10.43 10.65 2.19
N LEU A 41 -10.40 11.60 3.12
CA LEU A 41 -9.34 11.71 4.12
C LEU A 41 -9.27 10.48 5.02
N TRP A 42 -10.41 9.98 5.49
CA TRP A 42 -10.46 8.78 6.32
C TRP A 42 -10.03 7.53 5.56
N VAL A 43 -10.43 7.42 4.30
CA VAL A 43 -10.02 6.31 3.43
C VAL A 43 -8.51 6.37 3.18
N LEU A 44 -7.96 7.55 2.87
CA LEU A 44 -6.52 7.74 2.69
C LEU A 44 -5.74 7.30 3.94
N LEU A 45 -6.14 7.77 5.11
CA LEU A 45 -5.46 7.44 6.37
C LEU A 45 -5.54 5.95 6.69
N GLY A 46 -6.73 5.35 6.61
CA GLY A 46 -6.91 3.93 6.92
C GLY A 46 -6.15 3.03 5.95
N TRP A 47 -6.16 3.35 4.66
CA TRP A 47 -5.52 2.53 3.64
C TRP A 47 -4.01 2.77 3.55
N ALA A 48 -3.51 3.99 3.84
CA ALA A 48 -2.08 4.28 3.89
C ALA A 48 -1.35 3.41 4.93
N VAL A 49 -1.99 3.13 6.07
CA VAL A 49 -1.45 2.19 7.09
C VAL A 49 -1.26 0.79 6.51
N GLY A 50 -2.21 0.31 5.69
CA GLY A 50 -2.09 -0.98 5.01
C GLY A 50 -0.92 -1.02 4.02
N LEU A 51 -0.75 0.04 3.22
CA LEU A 51 0.37 0.16 2.28
C LEU A 51 1.72 0.20 2.99
N LEU A 52 1.83 0.98 4.08
CA LEU A 52 3.04 1.07 4.90
C LEU A 52 3.37 -0.27 5.56
N SER A 53 2.37 -1.00 6.05
CA SER A 53 2.54 -2.34 6.60
C SER A 53 3.12 -3.28 5.54
N HIS A 54 2.56 -3.29 4.33
CA HIS A 54 3.08 -4.09 3.22
C HIS A 54 4.52 -3.73 2.84
N TRP A 55 4.83 -2.43 2.78
CA TRP A 55 6.20 -1.97 2.54
C TRP A 55 7.16 -2.49 3.61
N TRP A 56 6.79 -2.40 4.89
CA TRP A 56 7.62 -2.85 6.01
C TRP A 56 7.95 -4.35 5.95
N PHE A 57 6.98 -5.19 5.58
CA PHE A 57 7.17 -6.64 5.48
C PHE A 57 7.89 -7.10 4.21
N VAL A 58 7.83 -6.31 3.12
CA VAL A 58 8.36 -6.70 1.81
C VAL A 58 9.71 -6.06 1.50
N LEU A 59 9.93 -4.82 1.95
CA LEU A 59 11.11 -4.00 1.63
C LEU A 59 11.81 -3.43 2.88
N GLY A 60 11.11 -3.34 4.00
CA GLY A 60 11.63 -2.79 5.24
C GLY A 60 12.56 -3.73 6.03
N PRO A 61 13.11 -3.25 7.16
CA PRO A 61 14.08 -3.98 8.00
C PRO A 61 13.55 -5.29 8.62
N GLY A 62 12.26 -5.59 8.48
CA GLY A 62 11.68 -6.89 8.87
C GLY A 62 12.33 -8.09 8.16
N ILE A 63 12.83 -7.91 6.93
CA ILE A 63 13.57 -8.96 6.21
C ILE A 63 14.98 -9.15 6.81
N LYS A 64 15.71 -8.07 7.09
CA LYS A 64 17.08 -8.12 7.65
C LYS A 64 17.15 -8.87 8.98
N ASN A 65 16.15 -8.73 9.85
CA ASN A 65 16.14 -9.38 11.17
C ASN A 65 15.77 -10.88 11.13
N SER A 66 15.26 -11.40 10.00
CA SER A 66 14.93 -12.82 9.83
C SER A 66 16.08 -13.66 9.26
N GLU A 67 17.12 -13.01 8.75
CA GLU A 67 18.28 -13.65 8.11
C GLU A 67 19.49 -13.71 9.06
N SER A 68 19.40 -13.03 10.20
CA SER A 68 20.41 -13.04 11.28
C SER A 68 20.04 -13.96 12.46
N ARG A 69 19.11 -14.91 12.28
CA ARG A 69 18.70 -15.91 13.28
C ARG A 69 18.75 -17.31 12.69
#